data_AF-A0A7S6M1F4-F1
#
_entry.id   AF-A0A7S6M1F4-F1
#
_cell.length_a   1.000
_cell.length_b   1.000
_cell.length_c   1.000
_cell.angle_alpha   90.00
_cell.angle_beta   90.00
_cell.angle_gamma   90.00
#
_symmetry.space_group_name_H-M   'P 1'
#
loop_
_entity.id
_entity.type
_entity.pdbx_description
1 polymer ?
#
loop_
_entity_poly.entity_id
_entity_poly.type
_entity_poly.pdbx_seq_one_letter_code
_entity_poly.pdbx_strand_id
1 'polypeptide(L)'
;MRTSRARFWAAVALAAATVPSGLACIWDGDTLAAEVRHRGYLVLDALTGRFDRLPPEYYRKRYEIASERIAKDPSALAAYDNAAVACERLGRTDEAIDWMLKKQAAMEALPVHDRAARDDARYRFHANIGTFYAHRWVAGGAKRDDPDALAALDHLTKCMAINPEAHFGREVVQLGMIEWLNSERKQHLGDHLAERVMSSVPYAMDSSNNVLAEGLAGLVLLGAAWESVDVYNCMAHKLNFSFDSSLSFVAALRVEELLQSGKRPLDQSEGWRITLDDAASFWEDQYKKRYRTELTKVYSQLRAAGDEYVRKRNEYVLARLAEGRHPDSDGGFWSDWTEPARVELPDRRALTQSQFALVQTLLAGGILAGVVILILVASRVSRSRKRAR
;
A
#
# COMPACT_ATOMS: atom_id res chain seq x y z
N MET A 1 33.75 40.43 -9.33
CA MET A 1 33.68 39.37 -8.30
C MET A 1 32.37 39.42 -7.49
N ARG A 2 31.22 39.26 -8.15
CA ARG A 2 29.90 39.41 -7.49
C ARG A 2 28.85 38.45 -8.06
N THR A 3 29.23 37.19 -8.31
CA THR A 3 28.34 36.17 -8.89
C THR A 3 28.50 34.76 -8.30
N SER A 4 29.36 34.55 -7.29
CA SER A 4 29.59 33.21 -6.73
C SER A 4 28.75 32.85 -5.49
N ARG A 5 28.15 33.82 -4.79
CA ARG A 5 27.40 33.55 -3.55
C ARG A 5 25.92 33.20 -3.75
N ALA A 6 25.31 33.61 -4.87
CA ALA A 6 23.90 33.29 -5.15
C ALA A 6 23.69 31.84 -5.64
N ARG A 7 24.71 31.24 -6.27
CA ARG A 7 24.66 29.83 -6.71
C ARG A 7 24.93 28.84 -5.57
N PHE A 8 25.54 29.30 -4.47
CA PHE A 8 25.81 28.45 -3.31
C PHE A 8 24.55 28.16 -2.50
N TRP A 9 23.61 29.13 -2.41
CA TRP A 9 22.34 28.91 -1.70
C TRP A 9 21.25 28.25 -2.56
N ALA A 10 21.30 28.40 -3.89
CA ALA A 10 20.40 27.67 -4.79
C ALA A 10 20.69 26.15 -4.83
N ALA A 11 21.93 25.74 -4.54
CA ALA A 11 22.29 24.32 -4.42
C ALA A 11 21.91 23.71 -3.06
N VAL A 12 21.69 24.53 -2.02
CA VAL A 12 21.29 24.07 -0.68
C VAL A 12 19.77 23.93 -0.55
N ALA A 13 18.98 24.61 -1.39
CA ALA A 13 17.52 24.47 -1.41
C ALA A 13 16.99 23.41 -2.40
N LEU A 14 17.78 22.99 -3.39
CA LEU A 14 17.39 21.98 -4.38
C LEU A 14 17.83 20.55 -4.00
N ALA A 15 18.59 20.42 -2.91
CA ALA A 15 18.94 19.17 -2.26
C ALA A 15 18.21 19.01 -0.92
N ALA A 16 16.95 19.47 -0.85
CA ALA A 16 15.97 18.90 0.06
C ALA A 16 15.70 17.45 -0.38
N ALA A 17 16.72 16.63 -0.12
CA ALA A 17 16.70 15.21 0.11
C ALA A 17 15.44 14.50 -0.43
N THR A 18 15.45 14.18 -1.72
CA THR A 18 14.75 12.98 -2.20
C THR A 18 15.54 11.78 -1.67
N VAL A 19 15.51 11.57 -0.35
CA VAL A 19 15.71 10.22 0.17
C VAL A 19 14.48 9.47 -0.29
N PRO A 20 14.59 8.36 -1.03
CA PRO A 20 13.50 7.42 -1.10
C PRO A 20 13.35 6.90 0.33
N SER A 21 12.46 7.52 1.12
CA SER A 21 12.00 6.98 2.39
C SER A 21 11.10 5.79 2.06
N GLY A 22 11.71 4.73 1.58
CA GLY A 22 11.06 3.47 1.33
C GLY A 22 11.20 2.60 2.56
N LEU A 23 10.09 1.94 2.89
CA LEU A 23 10.02 0.63 3.53
C LEU A 23 9.97 0.63 5.05
N ALA A 24 8.88 1.16 5.61
CA ALA A 24 8.23 0.58 6.79
C ALA A 24 7.04 1.40 7.28
N CYS A 25 6.17 0.77 8.08
CA CYS A 25 5.05 1.40 8.77
C CYS A 25 5.32 1.55 10.25
N ILE A 26 4.78 2.61 10.83
CA ILE A 26 4.99 2.93 12.23
C ILE A 26 3.63 2.92 12.92
N TRP A 27 3.54 2.22 14.04
CA TRP A 27 2.32 2.07 14.81
C TRP A 27 2.16 3.16 15.87
N ASP A 28 1.09 3.94 15.75
CA ASP A 28 0.63 4.92 16.74
C ASP A 28 -0.90 4.84 16.98
N GLY A 29 -1.44 5.81 17.71
CA GLY A 29 -2.88 5.93 18.00
C GLY A 29 -3.80 6.02 16.77
N ASP A 30 -3.30 6.41 15.59
CA ASP A 30 -4.13 6.57 14.38
C ASP A 30 -4.27 5.29 13.57
N THR A 31 -3.35 4.34 13.77
CA THR A 31 -3.21 3.19 12.88
C THR A 31 -4.46 2.32 12.82
N LEU A 32 -5.08 2.00 13.97
CA LEU A 32 -6.31 1.20 13.99
C LEU A 32 -7.47 1.90 13.26
N ALA A 33 -7.59 3.22 13.45
CA ALA A 33 -8.61 4.02 12.78
C ALA A 33 -8.36 4.09 11.25
N ALA A 34 -7.10 4.12 10.81
CA ALA A 34 -6.75 4.02 9.40
C ALA A 34 -7.10 2.63 8.83
N GLU A 35 -6.74 1.55 9.51
CA GLU A 35 -7.05 0.18 9.08
C GLU A 35 -8.55 -0.05 8.89
N VAL A 36 -9.36 0.39 9.85
CA VAL A 36 -10.82 0.23 9.79
C VAL A 36 -11.41 1.02 8.61
N ARG A 37 -10.93 2.25 8.35
CA ARG A 37 -11.43 3.09 7.24
C ARG A 37 -11.11 2.54 5.87
N HIS A 38 -9.96 1.87 5.72
CA HIS A 38 -9.49 1.38 4.42
C HIS A 38 -9.86 -0.09 4.16
N ARG A 39 -10.46 -0.80 5.14
CA ARG A 39 -10.92 -2.17 4.95
C ARG A 39 -11.88 -2.25 3.75
N GLY A 40 -11.60 -3.17 2.83
CA GLY A 40 -12.37 -3.37 1.58
C GLY A 40 -11.98 -2.46 0.40
N TYR A 41 -11.19 -1.40 0.64
CA TYR A 41 -10.70 -0.48 -0.40
C TYR A 41 -9.17 -0.29 -0.36
N LEU A 42 -8.47 -1.05 0.49
CA LEU A 42 -7.06 -0.87 0.85
C LEU A 42 -6.15 -0.66 -0.37
N VAL A 43 -6.18 -1.61 -1.31
CA VAL A 43 -5.36 -1.56 -2.53
C VAL A 43 -5.71 -0.33 -3.38
N LEU A 44 -6.99 -0.06 -3.60
CA LEU A 44 -7.44 1.07 -4.41
C LEU A 44 -7.02 2.41 -3.79
N ASP A 45 -7.16 2.56 -2.47
CA ASP A 45 -6.79 3.78 -1.74
C ASP A 45 -5.28 4.03 -1.80
N ALA A 46 -4.48 2.97 -1.66
CA ALA A 46 -3.03 3.03 -1.82
C ALA A 46 -2.61 3.47 -3.23
N LEU A 47 -3.26 2.92 -4.27
CA LEU A 47 -2.98 3.25 -5.68
C LEU A 47 -3.38 4.68 -6.05
N THR A 48 -4.41 5.21 -5.40
CA THR A 48 -5.04 6.49 -5.79
C THR A 48 -4.67 7.65 -4.87
N GLY A 49 -3.90 7.40 -3.80
CA GLY A 49 -3.45 8.45 -2.89
C GLY A 49 -4.51 8.89 -1.88
N ARG A 50 -5.58 8.11 -1.69
CA ARG A 50 -6.70 8.45 -0.81
C ARG A 50 -6.46 7.91 0.60
N PHE A 51 -5.52 8.51 1.31
CA PHE A 51 -5.18 8.15 2.69
C PHE A 51 -4.53 9.31 3.43
N ASP A 52 -4.46 9.23 4.75
CA ASP A 52 -4.01 10.34 5.57
C ASP A 52 -2.50 10.61 5.37
N ARG A 53 -2.18 11.86 5.03
CA ARG A 53 -0.81 12.40 4.97
C ARG A 53 -0.78 13.68 5.79
N LEU A 54 -0.82 13.49 7.10
CA LEU A 54 -0.99 14.56 8.08
C LEU A 54 0.21 15.52 8.07
N PRO A 55 -0.01 16.82 8.36
CA PRO A 55 1.03 17.83 8.25
C PRO A 55 2.03 17.76 9.42
N PRO A 56 3.27 18.26 9.29
CA PRO A 56 4.27 18.25 10.38
C PRO A 56 3.78 18.85 11.70
N GLU A 57 2.92 19.87 11.65
CA GLU A 57 2.32 20.53 12.82
C GLU A 57 1.55 19.55 13.71
N TYR A 58 0.87 18.57 13.08
CA TYR A 58 0.18 17.50 13.78
C TYR A 58 1.15 16.69 14.63
N TYR A 59 2.25 16.24 14.02
CA TYR A 59 3.25 15.43 14.71
C TYR A 59 4.02 16.21 15.77
N ARG A 60 4.29 17.50 15.57
CA ARG A 60 4.86 18.36 16.63
C ARG A 60 3.94 18.39 17.85
N LYS A 61 2.62 18.55 17.63
CA LYS A 61 1.66 18.58 18.74
C LYS A 61 1.50 17.22 19.42
N ARG A 62 1.45 16.12 18.66
CA ARG A 62 1.49 14.75 19.18
C ARG A 62 2.70 14.52 20.07
N TYR A 63 3.88 14.95 19.64
CA TYR A 63 5.12 14.83 20.42
C TYR A 63 5.01 15.54 21.77
N GLU A 64 4.50 16.78 21.81
CA GLU A 64 4.28 17.53 23.06
C GLU A 64 3.35 16.78 24.01
N ILE A 65 2.15 16.40 23.53
CA ILE A 65 1.13 15.70 24.32
C ILE A 65 1.67 14.38 24.86
N ALA A 66 2.32 13.60 24.01
CA ALA A 66 2.90 12.32 24.38
C ALA A 66 4.00 12.47 25.43
N SER A 67 4.90 13.43 25.25
CA SER A 67 5.99 13.71 26.19
C SER A 67 5.47 14.14 27.56
N GLU A 68 4.47 15.03 27.59
CA GLU A 68 3.81 15.44 28.85
C GLU A 68 3.10 14.27 29.54
N ARG A 69 2.45 13.39 28.76
CA ARG A 69 1.78 12.21 29.30
C ARG A 69 2.77 11.25 29.93
N ILE A 70 3.90 10.98 29.28
CA ILE A 70 4.97 10.13 29.82
C ILE A 70 5.56 10.74 31.10
N ALA A 71 5.77 12.06 31.12
CA ALA A 71 6.31 12.74 32.30
C ALA A 71 5.38 12.62 33.53
N LYS A 72 4.06 12.60 33.32
CA LYS A 72 3.05 12.41 34.37
C LYS A 72 2.86 10.95 34.75
N ASP A 73 2.91 10.05 33.76
CA ASP A 73 2.68 8.63 33.91
C ASP A 73 3.64 7.83 33.00
N PRO A 74 4.81 7.41 33.53
CA PRO A 74 5.76 6.59 32.79
C PRO A 74 5.23 5.21 32.41
N SER A 75 4.09 4.77 32.96
CA SER A 75 3.47 3.50 32.60
C SER A 75 2.59 3.59 31.34
N ALA A 76 2.38 4.80 30.81
CA ALA A 76 1.59 5.04 29.61
C ALA A 76 2.33 4.61 28.32
N LEU A 77 2.51 3.30 28.13
CA LEU A 77 3.32 2.72 27.05
C LEU A 77 2.93 3.18 25.64
N ALA A 78 1.64 3.41 25.37
CA ALA A 78 1.16 3.91 24.08
C ALA A 78 1.62 5.35 23.79
N ALA A 79 1.90 6.16 24.83
CA ALA A 79 2.43 7.51 24.65
C ALA A 79 3.87 7.47 24.10
N TYR A 80 4.66 6.46 24.46
CA TYR A 80 5.99 6.29 23.88
C TYR A 80 5.94 6.00 22.38
N ASP A 81 4.98 5.18 21.94
CA ASP A 81 4.75 4.94 20.51
C ASP A 81 4.42 6.25 19.80
N ASN A 82 3.44 7.02 20.31
CA ASN A 82 3.07 8.32 19.74
C ASN A 82 4.25 9.30 19.68
N ALA A 83 5.09 9.38 20.73
CA ALA A 83 6.27 10.23 20.74
C ALA A 83 7.31 9.78 19.69
N ALA A 84 7.57 8.48 19.59
CA ALA A 84 8.52 7.92 18.63
C ALA A 84 8.06 8.11 17.18
N VAL A 85 6.78 7.81 16.89
CA VAL A 85 6.20 8.01 15.55
C VAL A 85 6.21 9.48 15.16
N ALA A 86 5.89 10.37 16.10
CA ALA A 86 5.98 11.81 15.85
C ALA A 86 7.42 12.25 15.51
N CYS A 87 8.43 11.76 16.25
CA CYS A 87 9.83 12.01 15.90
C CYS A 87 10.15 11.52 14.49
N GLU A 88 9.76 10.29 14.15
CA GLU A 88 10.04 9.71 12.84
C GLU A 88 9.36 10.49 11.70
N ARG A 89 8.09 10.87 11.86
CA ARG A 89 7.36 11.67 10.87
C ARG A 89 7.90 13.10 10.73
N LEU A 90 8.69 13.56 11.69
CA LEU A 90 9.43 14.82 11.65
C LEU A 90 10.88 14.65 11.15
N GLY A 91 11.28 13.45 10.71
CA GLY A 91 12.64 13.16 10.24
C GLY A 91 13.69 13.04 11.36
N ARG A 92 13.26 12.81 12.61
CA ARG A 92 14.10 12.69 13.80
C ARG A 92 14.26 11.22 14.20
N THR A 93 14.76 10.38 13.29
CA THR A 93 14.80 8.91 13.45
C THR A 93 15.61 8.44 14.66
N ASP A 94 16.75 9.09 14.95
CA ASP A 94 17.54 8.75 16.15
C ASP A 94 16.73 8.97 17.43
N GLU A 95 16.00 10.08 17.51
CA GLU A 95 15.13 10.36 18.67
C GLU A 95 13.93 9.41 18.74
N ALA A 96 13.43 8.94 17.60
CA ALA A 96 12.39 7.90 17.56
C ALA A 96 12.91 6.59 18.19
N ILE A 97 14.13 6.18 17.84
CA ILE A 97 14.80 5.01 18.44
C ILE A 97 14.99 5.21 19.95
N ASP A 98 15.46 6.38 20.38
CA ASP A 98 15.62 6.70 21.80
C ASP A 98 14.31 6.56 22.58
N TRP A 99 13.17 6.99 22.01
CA TRP A 99 11.86 6.78 22.64
C TRP A 99 11.48 5.31 22.76
N MET A 100 11.78 4.49 21.75
CA MET A 100 11.53 3.05 21.83
C MET A 100 12.40 2.40 22.91
N LEU A 101 13.67 2.78 23.05
CA LEU A 101 14.54 2.27 24.11
C LEU A 101 14.04 2.67 25.51
N LYS A 102 13.54 3.91 25.66
CA LYS A 102 12.87 4.34 26.91
C LYS A 102 11.59 3.53 27.18
N LYS A 103 10.79 3.24 26.14
CA LYS A 103 9.61 2.37 26.24
C LYS A 103 10.00 0.99 26.74
N GLN A 104 11.08 0.41 26.21
CA GLN A 104 11.56 -0.90 26.64
C GLN A 104 11.85 -0.93 28.14
N ALA A 105 12.61 0.04 28.64
CA ALA A 105 12.90 0.14 30.07
C ALA A 105 11.62 0.32 30.91
N ALA A 106 10.66 1.12 30.43
CA ALA A 106 9.37 1.28 31.09
C ALA A 106 8.57 -0.03 31.13
N MET A 107 8.52 -0.79 30.03
CA MET A 107 7.84 -2.10 29.98
C MET A 107 8.44 -3.12 30.95
N GLU A 108 9.77 -3.15 31.09
CA GLU A 108 10.48 -4.07 31.99
C GLU A 108 10.25 -3.74 33.47
N ALA A 109 10.00 -2.47 33.80
CA ALA A 109 9.73 -2.02 35.15
C ALA A 109 8.28 -2.26 35.63
N LEU A 110 7.34 -2.55 34.73
CA LEU A 110 5.93 -2.69 35.09
C LEU A 110 5.59 -4.10 35.59
N PRO A 111 4.90 -4.24 36.75
CA PRO A 111 4.32 -5.50 37.15
C PRO A 111 3.17 -5.82 36.19
N VAL A 112 3.35 -6.86 35.38
CA VAL A 112 2.34 -7.18 34.38
C VAL A 112 1.30 -8.10 34.97
N HIS A 113 0.09 -7.56 35.10
CA HIS A 113 -1.13 -8.35 35.15
C HIS A 113 -1.82 -8.15 33.80
N ASP A 114 -2.09 -9.26 33.10
CA ASP A 114 -2.57 -9.39 31.71
C ASP A 114 -1.48 -9.67 30.65
N ARG A 115 -1.52 -10.90 30.12
CA ARG A 115 -0.65 -11.39 29.04
C ARG A 115 -0.96 -10.70 27.72
N ALA A 116 -2.22 -10.43 27.41
CA ALA A 116 -2.62 -9.86 26.12
C ALA A 116 -2.11 -8.42 25.98
N ALA A 117 -2.27 -7.60 27.03
CA ALA A 117 -1.74 -6.24 27.06
C ALA A 117 -0.20 -6.20 26.94
N ARG A 118 0.50 -7.18 27.52
CA ARG A 118 1.96 -7.32 27.37
C ARG A 118 2.36 -7.67 25.95
N ASP A 119 1.70 -8.64 25.33
CA ASP A 119 2.04 -9.08 23.98
C ASP A 119 1.73 -7.98 22.95
N ASP A 120 0.64 -7.22 23.14
CA ASP A 120 0.35 -6.01 22.35
C ASP A 120 1.46 -4.96 22.49
N ALA A 121 1.85 -4.62 23.72
CA ALA A 121 2.91 -3.64 23.97
C ALA A 121 4.26 -4.06 23.36
N ARG A 122 4.62 -5.34 23.50
CA ARG A 122 5.83 -5.94 22.92
C ARG A 122 5.78 -5.96 21.39
N TYR A 123 4.62 -6.27 20.82
CA TYR A 123 4.40 -6.19 19.38
C TYR A 123 4.68 -4.76 18.90
N ARG A 124 4.04 -3.71 19.48
CA ARG A 124 4.28 -2.34 19.00
C ARG A 124 5.72 -1.92 19.17
N PHE A 125 6.35 -2.34 20.27
CA PHE A 125 7.76 -2.09 20.50
C PHE A 125 8.62 -2.63 19.34
N HIS A 126 8.47 -3.91 19.02
CA HIS A 126 9.25 -4.56 17.96
C HIS A 126 8.90 -4.03 16.56
N ALA A 127 7.63 -3.78 16.27
CA ALA A 127 7.19 -3.20 14.99
C ALA A 127 7.83 -1.82 14.76
N ASN A 128 7.76 -0.93 15.77
CA ASN A 128 8.26 0.44 15.65
C ASN A 128 9.77 0.50 15.62
N ILE A 129 10.46 -0.15 16.58
CA ILE A 129 11.91 -0.05 16.65
C ILE A 129 12.59 -0.71 15.44
N GLY A 130 12.08 -1.85 14.97
CA GLY A 130 12.59 -2.51 13.77
C GLY A 130 12.40 -1.65 12.52
N THR A 131 11.25 -0.97 12.43
CA THR A 131 10.96 0.02 11.38
C THR A 131 11.93 1.21 11.41
N PHE A 132 12.20 1.80 12.57
CA PHE A 132 13.10 2.94 12.67
C PHE A 132 14.54 2.58 12.30
N TYR A 133 15.01 1.40 12.71
CA TYR A 133 16.31 0.90 12.25
C TYR A 133 16.34 0.72 10.72
N ALA A 134 15.29 0.13 10.13
CA ALA A 134 15.21 -0.01 8.68
C ALA A 134 15.26 1.35 7.96
N HIS A 135 14.53 2.34 8.45
CA HIS A 135 14.53 3.68 7.88
C HIS A 135 15.89 4.37 8.00
N ARG A 136 16.55 4.30 9.17
CA ARG A 136 17.89 4.89 9.36
C ARG A 136 18.91 4.22 8.44
N TRP A 137 18.85 2.90 8.31
CA TRP A 137 19.66 2.12 7.39
C TRP A 137 19.47 2.52 5.93
N VAL A 138 18.21 2.61 5.46
CA VAL A 138 17.88 3.00 4.08
C VAL A 138 18.33 4.43 3.80
N ALA A 139 18.10 5.36 4.74
CA ALA A 139 18.59 6.73 4.64
C ALA A 139 20.14 6.80 4.60
N GLY A 140 20.80 5.87 5.29
CA GLY A 140 22.26 5.66 5.26
C GLY A 140 22.81 4.99 4.00
N GLY A 141 21.94 4.68 3.02
CA GLY A 141 22.30 4.09 1.74
C GLY A 141 22.12 2.57 1.64
N ALA A 142 21.45 1.94 2.60
CA ALA A 142 21.10 0.52 2.59
C ALA A 142 22.31 -0.42 2.35
N LYS A 143 23.41 -0.21 3.08
CA LYS A 143 24.62 -1.03 2.97
C LYS A 143 24.36 -2.44 3.49
N ARG A 144 24.84 -3.46 2.79
CA ARG A 144 24.73 -4.84 3.25
C ARG A 144 25.45 -5.05 4.59
N ASP A 145 24.86 -5.90 5.42
CA ASP A 145 25.37 -6.31 6.73
C ASP A 145 25.54 -5.14 7.72
N ASP A 146 24.86 -4.02 7.47
CA ASP A 146 24.82 -2.88 8.37
C ASP A 146 24.12 -3.26 9.69
N PRO A 147 24.63 -2.83 10.86
CA PRO A 147 24.02 -3.14 12.15
C PRO A 147 22.53 -2.76 12.23
N ASP A 148 22.12 -1.66 11.62
CA ASP A 148 20.72 -1.24 11.61
C ASP A 148 19.85 -2.19 10.76
N ALA A 149 20.38 -2.72 9.66
CA ALA A 149 19.69 -3.73 8.86
C ALA A 149 19.44 -5.00 9.68
N LEU A 150 20.48 -5.47 10.38
CA LEU A 150 20.41 -6.67 11.22
C LEU A 150 19.46 -6.47 12.41
N ALA A 151 19.49 -5.29 13.05
CA ALA A 151 18.57 -4.93 14.13
C ALA A 151 17.12 -4.86 13.65
N ALA A 152 16.87 -4.30 12.46
CA ALA A 152 15.56 -4.28 11.84
C ALA A 152 15.02 -5.70 11.60
N LEU A 153 15.83 -6.57 11.00
CA LEU A 153 15.47 -7.98 10.74
C LEU A 153 15.12 -8.73 12.03
N ASP A 154 15.95 -8.59 13.07
CA ASP A 154 15.71 -9.24 14.37
C ASP A 154 14.40 -8.77 15.03
N HIS A 155 14.17 -7.47 15.09
CA HIS A 155 12.96 -6.92 15.69
C HIS A 155 11.69 -7.26 14.89
N LEU A 156 11.72 -7.17 13.56
CA LEU A 156 10.55 -7.51 12.74
C LEU A 156 10.25 -9.02 12.77
N THR A 157 11.28 -9.87 12.88
CA THR A 157 11.09 -11.31 13.12
C THR A 157 10.37 -11.56 14.45
N LYS A 158 10.77 -10.85 15.53
CA LYS A 158 10.08 -10.92 16.83
C LYS A 158 8.64 -10.42 16.76
N CYS A 159 8.38 -9.39 15.95
CA CYS A 159 7.05 -8.86 15.70
C CYS A 159 6.14 -9.92 15.04
N MET A 160 6.63 -10.58 13.99
CA MET A 160 5.92 -11.64 13.28
C MET A 160 5.62 -12.86 14.16
N ALA A 161 6.50 -13.19 15.10
CA ALA A 161 6.27 -14.28 16.05
C ALA A 161 5.12 -14.00 17.03
N ILE A 162 4.76 -12.73 17.24
CA ILE A 162 3.65 -12.33 18.13
C ILE A 162 2.32 -12.28 17.36
N ASN A 163 2.29 -11.61 16.21
CA ASN A 163 1.10 -11.52 15.37
C ASN A 163 1.49 -11.43 13.87
N PRO A 164 1.49 -12.55 13.13
CA PRO A 164 1.91 -12.58 11.73
C PRO A 164 0.87 -11.99 10.76
N GLU A 165 -0.39 -11.84 11.19
CA GLU A 165 -1.49 -11.32 10.35
C GLU A 165 -1.81 -9.84 10.61
N ALA A 166 -1.05 -9.20 11.49
CA ALA A 166 -1.23 -7.79 11.79
C ALA A 166 -1.13 -6.92 10.52
N HIS A 167 -1.87 -5.80 10.52
CA HIS A 167 -1.81 -4.79 9.48
C HIS A 167 -1.88 -5.32 8.04
N PHE A 168 -2.76 -6.29 7.80
CA PHE A 168 -2.96 -6.90 6.47
C PHE A 168 -1.75 -7.71 5.96
N GLY A 169 -1.03 -8.39 6.85
CA GLY A 169 0.15 -9.20 6.51
C GLY A 169 1.38 -8.36 6.12
N ARG A 170 1.39 -7.08 6.51
CA ARG A 170 2.42 -6.11 6.15
C ARG A 170 3.81 -6.49 6.64
N GLU A 171 3.94 -6.95 7.88
CA GLU A 171 5.24 -7.24 8.49
C GLU A 171 6.04 -8.23 7.64
N VAL A 172 5.36 -9.20 7.02
CA VAL A 172 5.97 -10.18 6.11
C VAL A 172 6.58 -9.50 4.90
N VAL A 173 5.85 -8.55 4.30
CA VAL A 173 6.32 -7.80 3.13
C VAL A 173 7.49 -6.90 3.54
N GLN A 174 7.36 -6.15 4.63
CA GLN A 174 8.44 -5.28 5.13
C GLN A 174 9.73 -6.06 5.41
N LEU A 175 9.63 -7.20 6.09
CA LEU A 175 10.76 -8.07 6.37
C LEU A 175 11.40 -8.58 5.08
N GLY A 176 10.59 -9.06 4.13
CA GLY A 176 11.08 -9.50 2.82
C GLY A 176 11.77 -8.39 2.02
N MET A 177 11.32 -7.14 2.13
CA MET A 177 12.00 -6.03 1.44
C MET A 177 13.36 -5.70 2.06
N ILE A 178 13.49 -5.79 3.39
CA ILE A 178 14.77 -5.61 4.08
C ILE A 178 15.71 -6.77 3.76
N GLU A 179 15.21 -8.01 3.77
CA GLU A 179 15.96 -9.21 3.36
C GLU A 179 16.49 -9.06 1.93
N TRP A 180 15.63 -8.67 0.99
CA TRP A 180 16.03 -8.44 -0.40
C TRP A 180 17.10 -7.35 -0.51
N LEU A 181 16.91 -6.19 0.13
CA LEU A 181 17.88 -5.10 0.11
C LEU A 181 19.23 -5.47 0.74
N ASN A 182 19.21 -6.32 1.78
CA ASN A 182 20.41 -6.81 2.47
C ASN A 182 21.07 -8.00 1.74
N SER A 183 20.47 -8.49 0.65
CA SER A 183 20.97 -9.62 -0.12
C SER A 183 21.85 -9.21 -1.31
N GLU A 184 22.33 -10.20 -2.06
CA GLU A 184 22.98 -9.98 -3.37
C GLU A 184 22.01 -9.55 -4.49
N ARG A 185 20.69 -9.52 -4.22
CA ARG A 185 19.63 -9.13 -5.16
C ARG A 185 19.68 -9.90 -6.49
N LYS A 186 19.88 -11.22 -6.40
CA LYS A 186 19.90 -12.13 -7.56
C LYS A 186 18.53 -12.32 -8.23
N GLN A 187 17.47 -11.98 -7.52
CA GLN A 187 16.08 -12.16 -7.94
C GLN A 187 15.37 -10.80 -7.97
N HIS A 188 14.39 -10.66 -8.85
CA HIS A 188 13.48 -9.51 -8.85
C HIS A 188 12.81 -9.36 -7.49
N LEU A 189 12.62 -8.12 -7.04
CA LEU A 189 11.97 -7.87 -5.76
C LEU A 189 10.59 -8.53 -5.68
N GLY A 190 9.79 -8.44 -6.73
CA GLY A 190 8.43 -9.00 -6.75
C GLY A 190 8.39 -10.50 -6.51
N ASP A 191 9.29 -11.25 -7.17
CA ASP A 191 9.38 -12.71 -7.00
C ASP A 191 9.86 -13.08 -5.59
N HIS A 192 10.85 -12.34 -5.07
CA HIS A 192 11.35 -12.54 -3.72
C HIS A 192 10.25 -12.33 -2.68
N LEU A 193 9.47 -11.25 -2.81
CA LEU A 193 8.35 -10.97 -1.90
C LEU A 193 7.23 -12.00 -2.02
N ALA A 194 6.94 -12.48 -3.24
CA ALA A 194 5.96 -13.54 -3.44
C ALA A 194 6.39 -14.84 -2.72
N GLU A 195 7.65 -15.26 -2.89
CA GLU A 195 8.21 -16.42 -2.19
C GLU A 195 8.18 -16.25 -0.66
N ARG A 196 8.53 -15.06 -0.18
CA ARG A 196 8.49 -14.74 1.25
C ARG A 196 7.08 -14.82 1.83
N VAL A 197 6.08 -14.26 1.15
CA VAL A 197 4.67 -14.34 1.59
C VAL A 197 4.17 -15.78 1.58
N MET A 198 4.45 -16.55 0.52
CA MET A 198 4.06 -17.96 0.42
C MET A 198 4.65 -18.82 1.55
N SER A 199 5.88 -18.56 1.96
CA SER A 199 6.55 -19.30 3.04
C SER A 199 6.13 -18.88 4.46
N SER A 200 5.56 -17.69 4.62
CA SER A 200 5.30 -17.10 5.94
C SER A 200 3.84 -17.14 6.39
N VAL A 201 2.90 -17.28 5.45
CA VAL A 201 1.46 -17.19 5.75
C VAL A 201 0.79 -18.55 5.45
N PRO A 202 0.34 -19.30 6.48
CA PRO A 202 -0.24 -20.65 6.32
C PRO A 202 -1.42 -20.75 5.35
N TYR A 203 -2.10 -19.62 5.06
CA TYR A 203 -3.29 -19.54 4.20
C TYR A 203 -3.06 -18.82 2.86
N ALA A 204 -1.81 -18.58 2.43
CA ALA A 204 -1.50 -17.93 1.15
C ALA A 204 -1.99 -18.69 -0.11
N MET A 205 -2.62 -19.87 0.05
CA MET A 205 -3.20 -20.67 -1.03
C MET A 205 -4.67 -20.37 -1.34
N ASP A 206 -5.37 -19.53 -0.56
CA ASP A 206 -6.69 -19.06 -0.96
C ASP A 206 -6.55 -18.00 -2.07
N SER A 207 -6.92 -18.38 -3.28
CA SER A 207 -6.93 -17.51 -4.47
C SER A 207 -7.72 -16.20 -4.32
N SER A 208 -8.57 -16.09 -3.29
CA SER A 208 -9.34 -14.88 -2.98
C SER A 208 -8.59 -13.84 -2.15
N ASN A 209 -7.52 -14.22 -1.43
CA ASN A 209 -6.75 -13.32 -0.57
C ASN A 209 -5.48 -12.83 -1.26
N ASN A 210 -5.44 -11.56 -1.64
CA ASN A 210 -4.26 -10.95 -2.25
C ASN A 210 -3.29 -10.39 -1.17
N VAL A 211 -2.83 -11.27 -0.27
CA VAL A 211 -2.02 -10.91 0.92
C VAL A 211 -0.80 -10.05 0.55
N LEU A 212 -0.11 -10.36 -0.55
CA LEU A 212 1.02 -9.55 -1.01
C LEU A 212 0.59 -8.14 -1.43
N ALA A 213 -0.49 -7.99 -2.22
CA ALA A 213 -0.96 -6.66 -2.62
C ALA A 213 -1.50 -5.86 -1.43
N GLU A 214 -2.15 -6.53 -0.47
CA GLU A 214 -2.63 -5.90 0.76
C GLU A 214 -1.47 -5.46 1.67
N GLY A 215 -0.46 -6.31 1.87
CA GLY A 215 0.73 -5.94 2.63
C GLY A 215 1.51 -4.79 1.98
N LEU A 216 1.64 -4.79 0.64
CA LEU A 216 2.21 -3.68 -0.13
C LEU A 216 1.36 -2.39 0.02
N ALA A 217 0.03 -2.51 0.01
CA ALA A 217 -0.86 -1.38 0.24
C ALA A 217 -0.74 -0.84 1.68
N GLY A 218 -0.54 -1.74 2.66
CA GLY A 218 -0.19 -1.38 4.03
C GLY A 218 1.05 -0.51 4.10
N LEU A 219 2.13 -0.86 3.39
CA LEU A 219 3.36 -0.06 3.31
C LEU A 219 3.15 1.37 2.77
N VAL A 220 2.18 1.54 1.86
CA VAL A 220 1.80 2.84 1.30
C VAL A 220 0.98 3.66 2.30
N LEU A 221 -0.08 3.06 2.84
CA LEU A 221 -1.11 3.75 3.65
C LEU A 221 -0.61 4.10 5.05
N LEU A 222 0.08 3.17 5.69
CA LEU A 222 0.51 3.27 7.09
C LEU A 222 1.99 3.62 7.22
N GLY A 223 2.72 3.66 6.10
CA GLY A 223 4.17 3.82 6.07
C GLY A 223 4.64 5.05 5.30
N ALA A 224 5.83 4.94 4.74
CA ALA A 224 6.45 5.97 3.90
C ALA A 224 6.51 5.57 2.41
N ALA A 225 6.00 4.39 2.02
CA ALA A 225 6.21 3.84 0.69
C ALA A 225 5.32 4.43 -0.42
N TRP A 226 4.55 5.47 -0.16
CA TRP A 226 3.63 6.08 -1.13
C TRP A 226 4.28 6.77 -2.34
N GLU A 227 5.60 6.92 -2.31
CA GLU A 227 6.43 7.37 -3.43
C GLU A 227 7.36 6.26 -3.97
N SER A 228 7.26 5.03 -3.46
CA SER A 228 8.12 3.92 -3.89
C SER A 228 7.65 3.33 -5.21
N VAL A 229 8.45 3.54 -6.25
CA VAL A 229 8.24 2.93 -7.58
C VAL A 229 8.17 1.41 -7.46
N ASP A 230 9.08 0.81 -6.68
CA ASP A 230 9.20 -0.64 -6.52
C ASP A 230 7.95 -1.26 -5.88
N VAL A 231 7.37 -0.61 -4.86
CA VAL A 231 6.17 -1.10 -4.18
C VAL A 231 4.97 -1.13 -5.14
N TYR A 232 4.75 -0.06 -5.90
CA TYR A 232 3.68 -0.03 -6.89
C TYR A 232 3.92 -0.99 -8.05
N ASN A 233 5.17 -1.16 -8.47
CA ASN A 233 5.54 -2.12 -9.51
C ASN A 233 5.30 -3.57 -9.07
N CYS A 234 5.68 -3.93 -7.84
CA CYS A 234 5.37 -5.23 -7.26
C CYS A 234 3.87 -5.46 -7.14
N MET A 235 3.12 -4.42 -6.74
CA MET A 235 1.66 -4.49 -6.65
C MET A 235 1.03 -4.73 -8.03
N ALA A 236 1.50 -4.05 -9.06
CA ALA A 236 1.06 -4.23 -10.44
C ALA A 236 1.31 -5.66 -10.95
N HIS A 237 2.53 -6.20 -10.79
CA HIS A 237 2.85 -7.59 -11.13
C HIS A 237 1.95 -8.59 -10.39
N LYS A 238 1.78 -8.42 -9.07
CA LYS A 238 0.95 -9.32 -8.27
C LYS A 238 -0.53 -9.27 -8.70
N LEU A 239 -1.08 -8.09 -8.92
CA LEU A 239 -2.46 -7.93 -9.38
C LEU A 239 -2.66 -8.53 -10.77
N ASN A 240 -1.66 -8.40 -11.66
CA ASN A 240 -1.70 -9.02 -12.97
C ASN A 240 -1.74 -10.55 -12.88
N PHE A 241 -0.87 -11.13 -12.04
CA PHE A 241 -0.83 -12.57 -11.79
C PHE A 241 -2.14 -13.11 -11.19
N SER A 242 -2.81 -12.31 -10.36
CA SER A 242 -4.13 -12.63 -9.80
C SER A 242 -5.31 -12.33 -10.74
N PHE A 243 -5.05 -12.05 -12.02
CA PHE A 243 -6.05 -11.70 -13.05
C PHE A 243 -6.88 -10.44 -12.74
N ASP A 244 -6.45 -9.59 -11.80
CA ASP A 244 -7.08 -8.28 -11.56
C ASP A 244 -6.48 -7.22 -12.48
N SER A 245 -6.62 -7.45 -13.78
CA SER A 245 -5.99 -6.64 -14.84
C SER A 245 -6.34 -5.15 -14.78
N SER A 246 -7.51 -4.78 -14.25
CA SER A 246 -7.87 -3.37 -14.07
C SER A 246 -7.06 -2.71 -12.96
N LEU A 247 -6.94 -3.34 -11.79
CA LEU A 247 -6.13 -2.79 -10.70
C LEU A 247 -4.63 -2.87 -11.02
N SER A 248 -4.19 -3.93 -11.70
CA SER A 248 -2.83 -4.03 -12.25
C SER A 248 -2.49 -2.83 -13.15
N PHE A 249 -3.39 -2.50 -14.08
CA PHE A 249 -3.20 -1.36 -14.97
C PHE A 249 -3.18 -0.03 -14.21
N VAL A 250 -4.05 0.14 -13.21
CA VAL A 250 -4.04 1.32 -12.32
C VAL A 250 -2.73 1.42 -11.53
N ALA A 251 -2.19 0.30 -11.04
CA ALA A 251 -0.91 0.26 -10.37
C ALA A 251 0.25 0.60 -11.32
N ALA A 252 0.23 0.10 -12.56
CA ALA A 252 1.19 0.45 -13.59
C ALA A 252 1.12 1.95 -13.96
N LEU A 253 -0.08 2.55 -14.03
CA LEU A 253 -0.24 4.01 -14.22
C LEU A 253 0.39 4.80 -13.05
N ARG A 254 0.30 4.29 -11.82
CA ARG A 254 0.97 4.90 -10.67
C ARG A 254 2.49 4.80 -10.75
N VAL A 255 3.02 3.68 -11.25
CA VAL A 255 4.45 3.54 -11.56
C VAL A 255 4.89 4.59 -12.60
N GLU A 256 4.13 4.78 -13.69
CA GLU A 256 4.40 5.82 -14.69
C GLU A 256 4.41 7.22 -14.07
N GLU A 257 3.39 7.58 -13.28
CA GLU A 257 3.27 8.89 -12.61
C GLU A 257 4.53 9.17 -11.77
N LEU A 258 4.97 8.20 -10.97
CA LEU A 258 6.14 8.36 -10.09
C LEU A 258 7.43 8.49 -10.89
N LEU A 259 7.63 7.68 -11.92
CA LEU A 259 8.81 7.77 -12.79
C LEU A 259 8.87 9.11 -13.53
N GLN A 260 7.73 9.59 -14.04
CA GLN A 260 7.61 10.90 -14.70
C GLN A 260 7.88 12.05 -13.73
N SER A 261 7.56 11.89 -12.45
CA SER A 261 7.89 12.85 -11.39
C SER A 261 9.36 12.79 -10.95
N GLY A 262 10.18 11.91 -11.54
CA GLY A 262 11.60 11.80 -11.28
C GLY A 262 11.99 10.83 -10.15
N LYS A 263 11.03 10.09 -9.59
CA LYS A 263 11.33 9.02 -8.62
C LYS A 263 12.05 7.87 -9.31
N ARG A 264 12.91 7.18 -8.57
CA ARG A 264 13.74 6.10 -9.09
C ARG A 264 13.45 4.79 -8.36
N PRO A 265 13.41 3.66 -9.07
CA PRO A 265 13.32 2.34 -8.44
C PRO A 265 14.65 1.98 -7.75
N LEU A 266 14.55 1.14 -6.73
CA LEU A 266 15.66 0.44 -6.10
C LEU A 266 16.04 -0.82 -6.90
N ASP A 267 15.05 -1.50 -7.47
CA ASP A 267 15.26 -2.61 -8.38
C ASP A 267 15.69 -2.11 -9.77
N GLN A 268 16.87 -2.54 -10.20
CA GLN A 268 17.47 -2.18 -11.49
C GLN A 268 17.73 -3.40 -12.37
N SER A 269 17.21 -4.56 -11.98
CA SER A 269 17.33 -5.80 -12.76
C SER A 269 16.62 -5.69 -14.12
N GLU A 270 17.10 -6.40 -15.14
CA GLU A 270 16.48 -6.36 -16.47
C GLU A 270 15.02 -6.84 -16.41
N GLY A 271 14.07 -6.13 -17.03
CA GLY A 271 12.66 -6.53 -17.01
C GLY A 271 11.95 -6.34 -15.66
N TRP A 272 12.57 -5.67 -14.69
CA TRP A 272 11.95 -5.39 -13.37
C TRP A 272 10.57 -4.74 -13.50
N ARG A 273 10.40 -3.87 -14.50
CA ARG A 273 9.23 -3.02 -14.67
C ARG A 273 8.12 -3.71 -15.47
N ILE A 274 6.92 -3.72 -14.90
CA ILE A 274 5.70 -3.99 -15.66
C ILE A 274 5.34 -2.78 -16.51
N THR A 275 5.10 -2.98 -17.81
CA THR A 275 4.61 -1.93 -18.70
C THR A 275 3.09 -1.87 -18.71
N LEU A 276 2.53 -0.77 -19.24
CA LEU A 276 1.09 -0.70 -19.53
C LEU A 276 0.64 -1.76 -20.55
N ASP A 277 1.56 -2.27 -21.39
CA ASP A 277 1.33 -3.37 -22.33
C ASP A 277 1.20 -4.72 -21.62
N ASP A 278 2.08 -4.98 -20.67
CA ASP A 278 2.06 -6.19 -19.84
C ASP A 278 0.82 -6.23 -18.94
N ALA A 279 0.50 -5.12 -18.28
CA ALA A 279 -0.68 -5.02 -17.41
C ALA A 279 -2.02 -5.17 -18.15
N ALA A 280 -2.02 -4.91 -19.47
CA ALA A 280 -3.17 -5.06 -20.34
C ALA A 280 -3.09 -6.33 -21.22
N SER A 281 -2.19 -7.26 -20.93
CA SER A 281 -1.96 -8.48 -21.72
C SER A 281 -3.17 -9.41 -21.79
N PHE A 282 -3.99 -9.43 -20.74
CA PHE A 282 -5.20 -10.25 -20.66
C PHE A 282 -6.45 -9.59 -21.29
N TRP A 283 -6.34 -8.36 -21.81
CA TRP A 283 -7.46 -7.71 -22.48
C TRP A 283 -7.50 -8.12 -23.95
N GLU A 284 -8.70 -8.46 -24.45
CA GLU A 284 -8.87 -8.73 -25.88
C GLU A 284 -8.50 -7.49 -26.71
N ASP A 285 -7.77 -7.69 -27.81
CA ASP A 285 -7.22 -6.63 -28.65
C ASP A 285 -8.27 -5.61 -29.10
N GLN A 286 -9.48 -6.08 -29.46
CA GLN A 286 -10.59 -5.24 -29.90
C GLN A 286 -11.07 -4.25 -28.83
N TYR A 287 -10.87 -4.57 -27.54
CA TYR A 287 -11.29 -3.72 -26.42
C TYR A 287 -10.12 -3.01 -25.73
N LYS A 288 -8.89 -3.48 -25.94
CA LYS A 288 -7.67 -3.00 -25.26
C LYS A 288 -7.53 -1.47 -25.34
N LYS A 289 -7.71 -0.88 -26.52
CA LYS A 289 -7.64 0.59 -26.70
C LYS A 289 -8.70 1.35 -25.89
N ARG A 290 -9.94 0.84 -25.88
CA ARG A 290 -11.06 1.45 -25.15
C ARG A 290 -10.81 1.36 -23.64
N TYR A 291 -10.48 0.18 -23.13
CA TYR A 291 -10.23 -0.02 -21.71
C TYR A 291 -9.07 0.81 -21.19
N ARG A 292 -7.98 0.94 -21.96
CA ARG A 292 -6.89 1.87 -21.62
C ARG A 292 -7.38 3.29 -21.44
N THR A 293 -8.14 3.79 -22.42
CA THR A 293 -8.63 5.17 -22.40
C THR A 293 -9.53 5.42 -21.19
N GLU A 294 -10.47 4.51 -20.94
CA GLU A 294 -11.40 4.62 -19.80
C GLU A 294 -10.68 4.49 -18.45
N LEU A 295 -9.80 3.49 -18.27
CA LEU A 295 -9.10 3.29 -17.01
C LEU A 295 -8.08 4.40 -16.73
N THR A 296 -7.40 4.95 -17.74
CA THR A 296 -6.54 6.13 -17.56
C THR A 296 -7.36 7.35 -17.09
N LYS A 297 -8.56 7.55 -17.66
CA LYS A 297 -9.46 8.63 -17.24
C LYS A 297 -9.95 8.42 -15.80
N VAL A 298 -10.44 7.22 -15.48
CA VAL A 298 -10.91 6.86 -14.13
C VAL A 298 -9.78 7.00 -13.11
N TYR A 299 -8.57 6.54 -13.45
CA TYR A 299 -7.39 6.72 -12.61
C TYR A 299 -7.11 8.19 -12.31
N SER A 300 -7.11 9.05 -13.34
CA SER A 300 -6.90 10.49 -13.16
C SER A 300 -7.97 11.11 -12.23
N GLN A 301 -9.23 10.71 -12.36
CA GLN A 301 -10.32 11.15 -11.48
C GLN A 301 -10.13 10.69 -10.04
N LEU A 302 -9.78 9.41 -9.84
CA LEU A 302 -9.51 8.84 -8.52
C LEU A 302 -8.29 9.49 -7.86
N ARG A 303 -7.21 9.75 -8.60
CA ARG A 303 -6.03 10.46 -8.12
C ARG A 303 -6.37 11.87 -7.67
N ALA A 304 -7.13 12.63 -8.48
CA ALA A 304 -7.59 13.96 -8.11
C ALA A 304 -8.47 13.94 -6.85
N ALA A 305 -9.38 12.97 -6.72
CA ALA A 305 -10.18 12.78 -5.53
C ALA A 305 -9.36 12.39 -4.29
N GLY A 306 -8.30 11.59 -4.45
CA GLY A 306 -7.34 11.27 -3.40
C GLY A 306 -6.59 12.52 -2.91
N ASP A 307 -6.14 13.36 -3.84
CA ASP A 307 -5.44 14.60 -3.51
C ASP A 307 -6.39 15.63 -2.84
N GLU A 308 -7.65 15.71 -3.29
CA GLU A 308 -8.67 16.52 -2.64
C GLU A 308 -8.99 16.03 -1.22
N TYR A 309 -9.09 14.70 -1.04
CA TYR A 309 -9.29 14.09 0.27
C TYR A 309 -8.18 14.54 1.25
N VAL A 310 -6.91 14.41 0.84
CA VAL A 310 -5.78 14.79 1.69
C VAL A 310 -5.76 16.28 1.99
N ARG A 311 -6.02 17.13 0.99
CA ARG A 311 -6.10 18.57 1.17
C ARG A 311 -7.16 18.94 2.21
N LYS A 312 -8.40 18.46 2.04
CA LYS A 312 -9.51 18.73 2.98
C LYS A 312 -9.23 18.21 4.38
N ARG A 313 -8.63 17.02 4.49
CA ARG A 313 -8.24 16.41 5.77
C ARG A 313 -7.22 17.29 6.48
N ASN A 314 -6.20 17.77 5.77
CA ASN A 314 -5.17 18.63 6.35
C ASN A 314 -5.71 20.01 6.72
N GLU A 315 -6.58 20.62 5.92
CA GLU A 315 -7.27 21.88 6.27
C GLU A 315 -8.08 21.73 7.57
N TYR A 316 -8.84 20.64 7.69
CA TYR A 316 -9.63 20.35 8.89
C TYR A 316 -8.75 20.17 10.13
N VAL A 317 -7.65 19.42 10.00
CA VAL A 317 -6.69 19.18 11.08
C VAL A 317 -6.02 20.48 11.50
N LEU A 318 -5.45 21.23 10.55
CA LEU A 318 -4.72 22.47 10.84
C LEU A 318 -5.61 23.52 11.52
N ALA A 319 -6.87 23.67 11.09
CA ALA A 319 -7.81 24.58 11.72
C ALA A 319 -8.02 24.26 13.22
N ARG A 320 -8.15 22.96 13.55
CA ARG A 320 -8.33 22.50 14.95
C ARG A 320 -7.05 22.56 15.77
N LEU A 321 -5.90 22.27 15.15
CA LEU A 321 -4.62 22.46 15.81
C LEU A 321 -4.42 23.94 16.22
N ALA A 322 -4.87 24.89 15.39
CA ALA A 322 -4.83 26.32 15.71
C ALA A 322 -5.72 26.71 16.90
N GLU A 323 -6.77 25.94 17.17
CA GLU A 323 -7.62 26.05 18.37
C GLU A 323 -7.03 25.32 19.59
N GLY A 324 -5.84 24.72 19.47
CA GLY A 324 -5.20 23.93 20.52
C GLY A 324 -5.77 22.51 20.70
N ARG A 325 -6.62 22.05 19.77
CA ARG A 325 -7.23 20.71 19.80
C ARG A 325 -6.34 19.69 19.09
N HIS A 326 -6.34 18.45 19.56
CA HIS A 326 -5.62 17.33 18.94
C HIS A 326 -6.33 16.01 19.25
N PRO A 327 -6.44 15.04 18.31
CA PRO A 327 -7.19 13.79 18.55
C PRO A 327 -6.66 12.97 19.72
N ASP A 328 -5.36 13.01 20.02
CA ASP A 328 -4.77 12.35 21.19
C ASP A 328 -5.22 12.94 22.55
N SER A 329 -5.84 14.13 22.55
CA SER A 329 -6.29 14.84 23.76
C SER A 329 -7.76 15.26 23.73
N ASP A 330 -8.43 15.15 22.58
CA ASP A 330 -9.81 15.57 22.35
C ASP A 330 -10.58 14.46 21.64
N GLY A 331 -11.41 13.73 22.38
CA GLY A 331 -12.24 12.64 21.83
C GLY A 331 -13.30 13.12 20.82
N GLY A 332 -13.63 14.41 20.80
CA GLY A 332 -14.53 15.03 19.83
C GLY A 332 -13.82 15.62 18.62
N PHE A 333 -12.52 15.41 18.44
CA PHE A 333 -11.74 16.05 17.38
C PHE A 333 -12.33 15.83 15.98
N TRP A 334 -12.89 14.64 15.72
CA TRP A 334 -13.46 14.25 14.42
C TRP A 334 -15.00 14.33 14.36
N SER A 335 -15.68 14.87 15.37
CA SER A 335 -17.16 14.83 15.46
C SER A 335 -17.87 15.46 14.26
N ASP A 336 -17.29 16.54 13.72
CA ASP A 336 -17.89 17.33 12.63
C ASP A 336 -17.21 17.06 11.30
N TRP A 337 -16.28 16.09 11.24
CA TRP A 337 -15.62 15.73 10.00
C TRP A 337 -16.59 14.98 9.09
N THR A 338 -16.81 15.54 7.89
CA THR A 338 -17.52 14.86 6.81
C THR A 338 -16.53 14.39 5.78
N GLU A 339 -16.41 13.07 5.63
CA GLU A 339 -15.50 12.50 4.66
C GLU A 339 -15.98 12.77 3.23
N PRO A 340 -15.12 13.28 2.32
CA PRO A 340 -15.48 13.45 0.91
C PRO A 340 -15.93 12.12 0.29
N ALA A 341 -17.01 12.14 -0.49
CA ALA A 341 -17.51 10.93 -1.15
C ALA A 341 -16.42 10.24 -2.00
N ARG A 342 -16.47 8.90 -2.05
CA ARG A 342 -15.63 8.12 -2.95
C ARG A 342 -16.16 8.27 -4.38
N VAL A 343 -15.25 8.32 -5.35
CA VAL A 343 -15.64 8.28 -6.77
C VAL A 343 -16.19 6.89 -7.06
N GLU A 344 -17.39 6.83 -7.64
CA GLU A 344 -17.98 5.57 -8.06
C GLU A 344 -17.18 4.97 -9.23
N LEU A 345 -16.81 3.70 -9.09
CA LEU A 345 -16.20 2.96 -10.18
C LEU A 345 -17.30 2.61 -11.21
N PRO A 346 -17.01 2.67 -12.52
CA PRO A 346 -17.94 2.18 -13.53
C PRO A 346 -18.30 0.71 -13.23
N ASP A 347 -19.58 0.39 -13.24
CA ASP A 347 -20.05 -0.98 -12.95
C ASP A 347 -19.42 -1.98 -13.94
N ARG A 348 -18.66 -2.96 -13.41
CA ARG A 348 -18.08 -4.06 -14.20
C ARG A 348 -19.14 -4.79 -15.04
N ARG A 349 -20.41 -4.79 -14.61
CA ARG A 349 -21.52 -5.42 -15.33
C ARG A 349 -21.92 -4.66 -16.60
N ALA A 350 -21.80 -3.34 -16.63
CA ALA A 350 -22.13 -2.54 -17.81
C ALA A 350 -21.15 -2.78 -18.97
N LEU A 351 -19.90 -3.15 -18.67
CA LEU A 351 -18.87 -3.49 -19.65
C LEU A 351 -18.99 -4.94 -20.17
N THR A 352 -19.53 -5.86 -19.36
CA THR A 352 -19.65 -7.30 -19.67
C THR A 352 -21.03 -7.71 -20.19
N GLN A 353 -22.12 -7.01 -19.82
CA GLN A 353 -23.48 -7.34 -20.29
C GLN A 353 -23.66 -7.19 -21.80
N SER A 354 -23.03 -6.18 -22.43
CA SER A 354 -23.06 -6.06 -23.89
C SER A 354 -22.37 -7.22 -24.60
N GLN A 355 -21.40 -7.86 -23.94
CA GLN A 355 -20.61 -8.96 -24.49
C GLN A 355 -21.30 -10.31 -24.28
N PHE A 356 -21.86 -10.57 -23.09
CA PHE A 356 -22.63 -11.78 -22.83
C PHE A 356 -23.91 -11.85 -23.68
N ALA A 357 -24.59 -10.72 -23.89
CA ALA A 357 -25.77 -10.67 -24.75
C ALA A 357 -25.45 -11.01 -26.21
N LEU A 358 -24.31 -10.55 -26.74
CA LEU A 358 -23.86 -10.85 -28.10
C LEU A 358 -23.50 -12.34 -28.24
N VAL A 359 -22.76 -12.91 -27.29
CA VAL A 359 -22.39 -14.34 -27.29
C VAL A 359 -23.63 -15.24 -27.17
N GLN A 360 -24.57 -14.91 -26.28
CA GLN A 360 -25.84 -15.63 -26.18
C GLN A 360 -26.67 -15.54 -27.46
N THR A 361 -26.68 -14.37 -28.11
CA THR A 361 -27.40 -14.18 -29.39
C THR A 361 -26.75 -15.01 -30.50
N LEU A 362 -25.42 -15.06 -30.57
CA LEU A 362 -24.69 -15.86 -31.56
C LEU A 362 -24.85 -17.38 -31.33
N LEU A 363 -24.83 -17.84 -30.07
CA LEU A 363 -25.08 -19.24 -29.71
C LEU A 363 -26.53 -19.64 -30.01
N ALA A 364 -27.52 -18.80 -29.67
CA ALA A 364 -28.91 -19.04 -29.99
C ALA A 364 -29.14 -19.10 -31.52
N GLY A 365 -28.50 -18.21 -32.28
CA GLY A 365 -28.53 -18.21 -33.75
C GLY A 365 -27.89 -19.47 -34.35
N GLY A 366 -26.76 -19.92 -33.81
CA GLY A 366 -26.07 -21.15 -34.25
C GLY A 366 -26.90 -22.41 -33.98
N ILE A 367 -27.54 -22.50 -32.82
CA ILE A 367 -28.45 -23.62 -32.48
C ILE A 367 -29.65 -23.64 -33.43
N LEU A 368 -30.27 -22.48 -33.70
CA LEU A 368 -31.43 -22.39 -34.58
C LEU A 368 -31.07 -22.82 -36.02
N ALA A 369 -29.91 -22.37 -36.52
CA ALA A 369 -29.40 -22.77 -37.83
C ALA A 369 -29.13 -24.28 -37.91
N GLY A 370 -28.54 -24.86 -36.87
CA GLY A 370 -28.31 -26.31 -36.77
C GLY A 370 -29.60 -27.13 -36.81
N VAL A 371 -30.63 -26.69 -36.08
CA VAL A 371 -31.96 -27.34 -36.09
C VAL A 371 -32.60 -27.27 -37.48
N VAL A 372 -32.54 -26.11 -38.14
CA VAL A 372 -33.08 -25.95 -39.51
C VAL A 372 -32.38 -26.88 -40.50
N ILE A 373 -31.04 -26.98 -40.43
CA ILE A 373 -30.27 -27.88 -41.29
C ILE A 373 -30.68 -29.34 -41.04
N LEU A 374 -30.82 -29.76 -39.78
CA LEU A 374 -31.24 -31.13 -39.44
C LEU A 374 -32.65 -31.44 -39.97
N ILE A 375 -33.59 -30.51 -39.84
CA ILE A 375 -34.95 -30.65 -40.39
C ILE A 375 -34.89 -30.77 -41.93
N LEU A 376 -34.08 -29.94 -42.60
CA LEU A 376 -33.92 -29.99 -44.05
C LEU A 376 -33.31 -31.32 -44.51
N VAL A 377 -32.27 -31.80 -43.84
CA VAL A 377 -31.64 -33.10 -44.12
C VAL A 377 -32.62 -34.25 -43.90
N ALA A 378 -33.30 -34.28 -42.76
CA ALA A 378 -34.31 -35.30 -42.44
C ALA A 378 -35.46 -35.30 -43.47
N SER A 379 -35.92 -34.12 -43.88
CA SER A 379 -36.97 -33.98 -44.90
C SER A 379 -36.50 -34.50 -46.27
N ARG A 380 -35.22 -34.26 -46.64
CA ARG A 380 -34.63 -34.69 -47.90
C ARG A 380 -34.43 -36.21 -47.95
N VAL A 381 -33.98 -36.81 -46.84
CA VAL A 381 -33.85 -38.27 -46.67
C VAL A 381 -35.21 -38.97 -46.68
N SER A 382 -36.23 -38.37 -46.06
CA SER A 382 -37.60 -38.89 -46.10
C SER A 382 -38.18 -38.86 -47.52
N ARG A 383 -37.97 -37.76 -48.26
CA ARG A 383 -38.42 -37.63 -49.66
C ARG A 383 -37.67 -38.59 -50.60
N SER A 384 -36.37 -38.83 -50.41
CA SER A 384 -35.63 -39.78 -51.24
C SER A 384 -36.08 -41.23 -50.99
N ARG A 385 -36.33 -41.61 -49.72
CA ARG A 385 -36.88 -42.94 -49.37
C ARG A 385 -38.28 -43.17 -49.93
N LYS A 386 -39.12 -42.14 -50.03
CA LYS A 386 -40.45 -42.21 -50.66
C LYS A 386 -40.42 -42.27 -52.19
N ARG A 387 -39.31 -41.90 -52.84
CA ARG A 387 -39.13 -42.00 -54.30
C ARG A 387 -38.44 -43.30 -54.74
N ALA A 388 -37.80 -44.00 -53.80
CA ALA A 388 -37.14 -45.30 -54.03
C ALA A 388 -38.04 -46.50 -53.67
N ARG A 389 -39.26 -46.25 -53.17
CA ARG A 389 -40.38 -47.19 -53.09
C ARG A 389 -41.41 -46.76 -54.11
#